data_AF-A0A4C1Y3L5-F1
#
_entry.id   AF-A0A4C1Y3L5-F1
#
_cell.length_a   1.000
_cell.length_b   1.000
_cell.length_c   1.000
_cell.angle_alpha   90.00
_cell.angle_beta   90.00
_cell.angle_gamma   90.00
#
_symmetry.space_group_name_H-M   'P 1'
#
loop_
_entity.id
_entity.type
_entity.pdbx_description
1 polymer ?
#
loop_
_entity_poly.entity_id
_entity_poly.type
_entity_poly.pdbx_seq_one_letter_code
_entity_poly.pdbx_strand_id
1 'polypeptide(L)'
;MSEISPSYKAYRGLALKTEGAVPTPALKRPDNAIAFDDRKKAECLADSIEHQCSDNPPYASKHIRRVKEEVRHRVSLPPKDDIDPITHDEISKHIKGLKIRKAPGRDTISSKTLK
;
A
#
# COMPACT_ATOMS: atom_id res chain seq x y z
N MET A 1 11.79 -63.68 -5.03
CA MET A 1 10.83 -62.57 -5.21
C MET A 1 11.65 -61.32 -5.47
N SER A 2 11.60 -60.77 -6.67
CA SER A 2 12.43 -59.63 -7.07
C SER A 2 11.79 -58.32 -6.59
N GLU A 3 12.45 -57.59 -5.70
CA GLU A 3 12.02 -56.26 -5.26
C GLU A 3 12.11 -55.29 -6.43
N ILE A 4 10.95 -54.88 -6.96
CA ILE A 4 10.86 -53.84 -7.98
C ILE A 4 11.02 -52.51 -7.24
N SER A 5 12.26 -52.06 -7.06
CA SER A 5 12.54 -50.71 -6.54
C SER A 5 12.12 -49.69 -7.60
N PRO A 6 11.17 -48.78 -7.32
CA PRO A 6 10.71 -47.80 -8.30
C PRO A 6 11.88 -46.93 -8.75
N SER A 7 12.18 -46.90 -10.06
CA SER A 7 13.25 -46.06 -10.57
C SER A 7 12.92 -44.58 -10.35
N TYR A 8 13.94 -43.77 -10.06
CA TYR A 8 13.83 -42.30 -9.97
C TYR A 8 13.12 -41.67 -11.19
N LYS A 9 13.25 -42.28 -12.37
CA LYS A 9 12.54 -41.85 -13.58
C LYS A 9 11.03 -42.06 -13.50
N ALA A 10 10.58 -43.14 -12.85
CA ALA A 10 9.15 -43.41 -12.64
C ALA A 10 8.53 -42.43 -11.62
N TYR A 11 9.26 -42.09 -10.55
CA TYR A 11 8.82 -41.08 -9.58
C TYR A 11 8.64 -39.69 -10.23
N ARG A 12 9.58 -39.26 -11.08
CA ARG A 12 9.47 -37.96 -11.78
C ARG A 12 8.28 -37.89 -12.74
N GLY A 13 7.94 -38.99 -13.41
CA GLY A 13 6.78 -39.04 -14.31
C GLY A 13 5.44 -38.88 -13.60
N LEU A 14 5.34 -39.30 -12.33
CA LEU A 14 4.14 -39.17 -11.52
C LEU A 14 4.03 -37.79 -10.83
N ALA A 15 5.17 -37.19 -10.46
CA ALA A 15 5.20 -35.89 -9.79
C ALA A 15 4.79 -34.70 -10.68
N LEU A 16 4.76 -34.89 -12.01
CA LEU A 16 4.46 -33.83 -12.99
C LEU A 16 3.03 -33.85 -13.55
N LYS A 17 2.13 -34.68 -13.00
CA LYS A 17 0.70 -34.63 -13.32
C LYS A 17 0.00 -33.54 -12.50
N THR A 18 0.34 -32.28 -12.77
CA THR A 18 -0.42 -31.11 -12.32
C THR A 18 -0.84 -30.31 -13.55
N GLU A 19 -1.86 -30.81 -14.23
CA GLU A 19 -2.57 -30.10 -15.29
C GLU A 19 -3.24 -28.85 -14.69
N GLY A 20 -2.52 -27.73 -14.70
CA GLY A 20 -3.00 -26.44 -14.18
C GLY A 20 -2.08 -25.74 -13.16
N ALA A 21 -1.00 -26.37 -12.68
CA ALA A 21 -0.06 -25.69 -11.78
C ALA A 21 0.96 -24.89 -12.59
N VAL A 22 1.00 -23.57 -12.38
CA VAL A 22 2.09 -22.71 -12.87
C VAL A 22 3.37 -23.17 -12.16
N PRO A 23 4.42 -23.58 -12.89
CA PRO A 23 5.68 -23.96 -12.26
C PRO A 23 6.20 -22.79 -11.43
N THR A 24 6.38 -22.99 -10.13
CA THR A 24 7.03 -21.99 -9.28
C THR A 24 8.44 -21.76 -9.84
N PRO A 25 8.83 -20.51 -10.12
CA PRO A 25 10.18 -20.22 -10.59
C PRO A 25 11.21 -20.82 -9.64
N ALA A 26 12.27 -21.42 -10.18
CA ALA A 26 13.30 -22.02 -9.36
C ALA A 26 13.96 -20.93 -8.50
N LEU A 27 14.11 -21.21 -7.20
CA LEU A 27 14.82 -20.31 -6.28
C LEU A 27 16.29 -20.20 -6.72
N LYS A 28 16.74 -18.96 -6.91
CA LYS A 28 18.09 -18.63 -7.35
C LYS A 28 18.82 -17.94 -6.23
N ARG A 29 20.03 -18.43 -5.97
CA ARG A 29 20.98 -17.75 -5.10
C ARG A 29 21.46 -16.43 -5.74
N PRO A 30 22.12 -15.56 -4.96
CA PRO A 30 22.67 -14.30 -5.47
C PRO A 30 23.65 -14.46 -6.64
N ASP A 31 24.31 -15.62 -6.72
CA ASP A 31 25.21 -16.02 -7.82
C ASP A 31 24.48 -16.58 -9.06
N ASN A 32 23.14 -16.48 -9.11
CA ASN A 32 22.24 -17.07 -10.10
C ASN A 32 22.23 -18.60 -10.15
N ALA A 33 22.89 -19.28 -9.22
CA ALA A 33 22.82 -20.74 -9.14
C ALA A 33 21.43 -21.19 -8.68
N ILE A 34 20.91 -22.23 -9.32
CA ILE A 34 19.61 -22.81 -8.98
C ILE A 34 19.76 -23.69 -7.73
N ALA A 35 18.91 -23.44 -6.72
CA ALA A 35 18.84 -24.27 -5.52
C ALA A 35 18.07 -25.57 -5.80
N PHE A 36 18.80 -26.68 -5.97
CA PHE A 36 18.21 -27.99 -6.25
C PHE A 36 17.73 -28.73 -5.00
N ASP A 37 18.58 -28.80 -3.96
CA ASP A 37 18.25 -29.49 -2.71
C ASP A 37 17.46 -28.59 -1.76
N ASP A 38 16.66 -29.20 -0.87
CA ASP A 38 15.72 -28.46 -0.03
C ASP A 38 16.42 -27.60 1.02
N ARG A 39 17.63 -28.00 1.45
CA ARG A 39 18.47 -27.18 2.33
C ARG A 39 18.87 -25.88 1.65
N LYS A 40 19.39 -25.94 0.42
CA LYS A 40 19.79 -24.76 -0.37
C LYS A 40 18.59 -23.89 -0.71
N LYS A 41 17.40 -24.48 -0.90
CA LYS A 41 16.16 -23.71 -1.09
C LYS A 41 15.79 -22.94 0.16
N ALA A 42 15.89 -23.56 1.34
CA ALA A 42 15.63 -22.88 2.62
C ALA A 42 16.62 -21.75 2.88
N GLU A 43 17.91 -21.97 2.61
CA GLU A 43 18.96 -20.93 2.68
C GLU A 43 18.66 -19.78 1.71
N CYS A 44 18.37 -20.08 0.44
CA CYS A 44 18.03 -19.07 -0.56
C CYS A 44 16.78 -18.25 -0.19
N LEU A 45 15.79 -18.88 0.43
CA LEU A 45 14.59 -18.20 0.92
C LEU A 45 14.92 -17.28 2.10
N ALA A 46 15.72 -17.75 3.05
CA ALA A 46 16.16 -16.96 4.20
C ALA A 46 16.94 -15.72 3.73
N ASP A 47 17.90 -15.88 2.81
CA ASP A 47 18.68 -14.77 2.24
C ASP A 47 17.76 -13.75 1.52
N SER A 48 16.75 -14.25 0.81
CA SER A 48 15.79 -13.40 0.09
C SER A 48 14.89 -12.61 1.05
N ILE A 49 14.44 -13.23 2.14
CA ILE A 49 13.65 -12.58 3.19
C ILE A 49 14.52 -11.56 3.93
N GLU A 50 15.74 -11.91 4.30
CA GLU A 50 16.70 -11.00 4.93
C GLU A 50 16.96 -9.77 4.06
N HIS A 51 17.14 -9.96 2.75
CA HIS A 51 17.32 -8.85 1.82
C HIS A 51 16.08 -7.95 1.72
N GLN A 52 14.87 -8.54 1.71
CA GLN A 52 13.62 -7.77 1.74
C GLN A 52 13.39 -7.04 3.07
N CYS A 53 13.91 -7.59 4.16
CA CYS A 53 13.86 -6.99 5.49
C CYS A 53 15.06 -6.05 5.77
N SER A 54 15.94 -5.82 4.80
CA SER A 54 17.00 -4.84 4.95
C SER A 54 16.41 -3.44 5.12
N ASP A 55 17.08 -2.62 5.93
CA ASP A 55 16.66 -1.23 6.12
C ASP A 55 16.60 -0.54 4.76
N ASN A 56 15.47 0.13 4.53
CA ASN A 56 15.29 0.92 3.32
C ASN A 56 16.47 1.89 3.23
N PRO A 57 17.22 1.93 2.11
CA PRO A 57 18.40 2.77 2.01
C PRO A 57 18.03 4.20 2.40
N PRO A 58 18.90 4.91 3.15
CA PRO A 58 18.59 6.22 3.69
C PRO A 58 18.05 7.08 2.56
N TYR A 59 16.77 7.44 2.70
CA TYR A 59 15.93 8.08 1.69
C TYR A 59 16.76 8.82 0.66
N ALA A 60 16.66 8.42 -0.61
CA ALA A 60 17.37 9.07 -1.69
C ALA A 60 17.20 10.59 -1.54
N SER A 61 18.28 11.30 -1.21
CA SER A 61 18.27 12.74 -0.92
C SER A 61 17.54 13.56 -1.98
N LYS A 62 17.58 13.05 -3.22
CA LYS A 62 16.80 13.50 -4.38
C LYS A 62 15.28 13.47 -4.16
N HIS A 63 14.73 12.41 -3.55
CA HIS A 63 13.31 12.29 -3.23
C HIS A 63 12.89 13.32 -2.19
N ILE A 64 13.63 13.45 -1.08
CA ILE A 64 13.35 14.47 -0.06
C ILE A 64 13.40 15.87 -0.66
N ARG A 65 14.41 16.14 -1.51
CA ARG A 65 14.50 17.43 -2.22
C ARG A 65 13.29 17.69 -3.10
N ARG A 66 12.87 16.70 -3.90
CA ARG A 66 11.67 16.79 -4.77
C ARG A 66 10.41 17.08 -3.97
N VAL A 67 10.18 16.39 -2.87
CA VAL A 67 9.02 16.62 -2.01
C VAL A 67 9.04 18.02 -1.42
N LYS A 68 10.19 18.47 -0.89
CA LYS A 68 10.34 19.83 -0.34
C LYS A 68 10.09 20.91 -1.40
N GLU A 69 10.58 20.71 -2.60
CA GLU A 69 10.41 21.63 -3.72
C GLU A 69 8.95 21.69 -4.19
N GLU A 70 8.28 20.54 -4.33
CA GLU A 70 6.86 20.46 -4.67
C GLU A 70 5.97 21.14 -3.63
N VAL A 71 6.25 20.95 -2.34
CA VAL A 71 5.51 21.62 -1.26
C VAL A 71 5.68 23.14 -1.34
N ARG A 72 6.92 23.62 -1.53
CA ARG A 72 7.19 25.06 -1.70
C ARG A 72 6.44 25.63 -2.91
N HIS A 73 6.47 24.91 -4.02
CA HIS A 73 5.75 25.30 -5.23
C HIS A 73 4.24 25.41 -4.99
N ARG A 74 3.62 24.39 -4.37
CA ARG A 74 2.17 24.41 -4.08
C ARG A 74 1.75 25.54 -3.16
N VAL A 75 2.57 25.88 -2.15
CA VAL A 75 2.31 26.99 -1.25
C VAL A 75 2.47 28.35 -1.95
N SER A 76 3.36 28.45 -2.94
CA SER A 76 3.57 29.67 -3.71
C SER A 76 2.46 29.96 -4.73
N LEU A 77 1.70 28.93 -5.12
CA LEU A 77 0.57 29.09 -6.02
C LEU A 77 -0.61 29.71 -5.27
N PRO A 78 -1.37 30.62 -5.90
CA PRO A 78 -2.63 31.08 -5.34
C PRO A 78 -3.56 29.89 -5.12
N PRO A 79 -4.41 29.92 -4.06
CA PRO A 79 -5.46 28.93 -3.88
C PRO A 79 -6.25 28.78 -5.18
N LYS A 80 -6.36 27.55 -5.68
CA LYS A 80 -7.16 27.22 -6.89
C LYS A 80 -8.63 27.02 -6.55
N ASP A 81 -9.09 27.56 -5.44
CA ASP A 81 -10.49 27.41 -5.08
C ASP A 81 -11.30 28.23 -6.08
N ASP A 82 -11.84 27.55 -7.11
CA ASP A 82 -12.81 28.07 -8.08
C ASP A 82 -14.18 28.34 -7.43
N ILE A 83 -14.21 28.48 -6.10
CA ILE A 83 -15.43 28.70 -5.33
C ILE A 83 -15.57 30.20 -5.16
N ASP A 84 -16.69 30.73 -5.66
CA ASP A 84 -17.05 32.12 -5.44
C ASP A 84 -17.03 32.44 -3.94
N PRO A 85 -16.52 33.62 -3.53
CA PRO A 85 -16.57 34.05 -2.15
C PRO A 85 -18.00 33.99 -1.62
N ILE A 86 -18.18 33.41 -0.43
CA ILE A 86 -19.50 33.31 0.21
C ILE A 86 -20.12 34.70 0.36
N THR A 87 -21.36 34.86 -0.11
CA THR A 87 -22.04 36.16 -0.09
C THR A 87 -22.78 36.38 1.23
N HIS A 88 -22.97 37.65 1.62
CA HIS A 88 -23.75 37.99 2.81
C HIS A 88 -25.21 37.51 2.71
N ASP A 89 -25.80 37.52 1.51
CA ASP A 89 -27.17 37.01 1.30
C ASP A 89 -27.27 35.51 1.55
N GLU A 90 -26.28 34.75 1.08
CA GLU A 90 -26.19 33.31 1.32
C GLU A 90 -26.13 32.99 2.83
N ILE A 91 -25.27 33.69 3.56
CA ILE A 91 -25.17 33.59 5.02
C ILE A 91 -26.50 33.97 5.69
N SER A 92 -27.10 35.10 5.28
CA SER A 92 -28.37 35.59 5.82
C SER A 92 -29.51 34.60 5.60
N LYS A 93 -29.58 33.97 4.41
CA LYS A 93 -30.55 32.91 4.09
C LYS A 93 -30.40 31.71 5.01
N HIS A 94 -29.16 31.29 5.28
CA HIS A 94 -28.89 30.15 6.16
C HIS A 94 -29.28 30.45 7.60
N ILE A 95 -28.91 31.63 8.12
CA ILE A 95 -29.26 32.08 9.47
C ILE A 95 -30.78 32.18 9.63
N LYS A 96 -31.48 32.78 8.66
CA LYS A 96 -32.95 32.92 8.70
C LYS A 96 -33.67 31.56 8.71
N GLY A 97 -33.11 30.57 8.01
CA GLY A 97 -33.61 29.19 7.95
C GLY A 97 -33.47 28.40 9.26
N LEU A 98 -32.71 28.88 10.24
CA LEU A 98 -32.53 28.21 11.52
C LEU A 98 -33.83 28.13 12.33
N LYS A 99 -34.11 26.95 12.89
CA LYS A 99 -35.27 26.68 13.75
C LYS A 99 -34.95 27.03 15.20
N ILE A 100 -35.52 28.13 15.70
CA ILE A 100 -35.25 28.67 17.05
C ILE A 100 -35.70 27.80 18.23
N ARG A 101 -36.47 26.73 17.99
CA ARG A 101 -37.01 25.82 19.02
C ARG A 101 -36.19 24.53 19.17
N LYS A 102 -35.03 24.43 18.53
CA LYS A 102 -34.12 23.28 18.66
C LYS A 102 -33.32 23.39 19.97
N ALA A 103 -33.01 22.25 20.57
CA ALA A 103 -32.11 22.20 21.72
C ALA A 103 -30.68 22.62 21.30
N PRO A 104 -29.91 23.28 22.17
CA PRO A 104 -28.50 23.61 21.91
C PRO A 104 -27.65 22.36 21.66
N GLY A 105 -26.57 22.52 20.88
CA GLY A 105 -25.57 21.49 20.65
C GLY A 105 -24.63 21.29 21.84
N ARG A 106 -23.56 20.50 21.64
CA ARG A 106 -22.49 20.29 22.64
C ARG A 106 -21.76 21.57 23.01
N ASP A 107 -21.71 22.53 22.09
CA ASP A 107 -21.17 23.88 22.31
C ASP A 107 -22.10 24.77 23.16
N THR A 108 -23.30 24.30 23.50
CA THR A 108 -24.32 25.03 24.27
C THR A 108 -24.84 26.29 23.55
N ILE A 109 -24.57 26.43 22.25
CA ILE A 109 -25.05 27.58 21.46
C ILE A 109 -26.44 27.27 20.91
N SER A 110 -27.38 28.19 21.13
CA SER A 110 -28.76 28.05 20.65
C SER A 110 -28.95 28.72 19.28
N SER A 111 -29.82 28.16 18.44
CA SER A 111 -30.19 28.79 17.16
C SER A 111 -30.89 30.15 17.32
N LYS A 112 -31.43 30.46 18.51
CA LYS A 112 -31.97 31.79 18.83
C LYS A 112 -30.86 32.82 18.97
N THR A 113 -29.68 32.44 19.45
CA THR A 113 -28.54 33.33 19.64
C THR A 113 -27.88 33.72 18.32
N LEU A 114 -27.94 32.84 17.32
CA LEU A 114 -27.33 33.04 16.00
C LEU A 114 -28.21 33.85 15.03
N LYS A 115 -29.47 34.11 15.38
CA LYS A 115 -30.48 34.73 14.53
C LYS A 115 -30.77 36.16 14.96
#